data_AF-A0AAT9M2E0-F1
#
_entry.id   AF-A0AAT9M2E0-F1
#
_cell.length_a   1.000
_cell.length_b   1.000
_cell.length_c   1.000
_cell.angle_alpha   90.00
_cell.angle_beta   90.00
_cell.angle_gamma   90.00
#
_symmetry.space_group_name_H-M   'P 1'
#
loop_
_entity.id
_entity.type
_entity.pdbx_description
1 polymer ?
#
loop_
_entity_poly.entity_id
_entity_poly.type
_entity_poly.pdbx_seq_one_letter_code
_entity_poly.pdbx_strand_id
1 'polypeptide(L)'
;MRWKTIRPTFVLPQLKKLSVRSRVALGAPALAVLAAAVAVVASVAVQGDPQLAANQADIANPDCVLQVPANPLSAKGLATPYLISAAKGHCTETNADQSAFVQATILDPATGKLSVYDPLVIDKGSRPEIAPTPPPLPSGAVVGIWFGFNGTNLTLRGDTGTCVNGDNNSVFGQYAYCNAQPFFAAADKAIAGKKLAIPALGAGKDGKPCMTTRDFGLVDQDQSDNVTTTYLQAKDGRIAQDTPANETKLGKAKVHPKTKAKVVAKLNNGSDNVLLDAFVDPALGCTPFTAPDLASGKQVTSLALDELQAAARQQAPIALVPTNDPMVLDGTKTSVTKTNLYRVGVDMPAINPRTETPQAYCRSLVTTGLQRTKLDERFTKTGPSPDPGAASNLFTFLAQRLQGSFDNLGCGNLLHTANPVHLTTNKAGVVVDAGL
;
A
#
# COMPACT_ATOMS: atom_id res chain seq x y z
N MET A 1 -3.00 4.18 -12.39
CA MET A 1 -2.57 3.64 -11.08
C MET A 1 -1.08 3.93 -11.03
N ARG A 2 -0.63 4.87 -10.19
CA ARG A 2 0.80 5.13 -10.01
C ARG A 2 1.24 4.42 -8.75
N TRP A 3 1.93 3.29 -8.90
CA TRP A 3 2.57 2.63 -7.79
C TRP A 3 3.85 3.40 -7.52
N LYS A 4 3.98 4.02 -6.35
CA LYS A 4 5.19 4.78 -6.02
C LYS A 4 6.33 3.80 -5.79
N THR A 5 7.08 3.52 -6.84
CA THR A 5 8.48 3.15 -6.66
C THR A 5 9.15 4.36 -6.01
N ILE A 6 9.59 4.22 -4.76
CA ILE A 6 10.45 5.20 -4.10
C ILE A 6 11.71 5.28 -4.97
N ARG A 7 11.79 6.30 -5.83
CA ARG A 7 13.01 6.58 -6.59
C ARG A 7 14.09 6.91 -5.57
N PRO A 8 15.24 6.22 -5.55
CA PRO A 8 16.37 6.71 -4.78
C PRO A 8 16.84 8.01 -5.43
N THR A 9 16.43 9.16 -4.89
CA THR A 9 17.04 10.45 -5.23
C THR A 9 18.44 10.50 -4.62
N PHE A 10 19.38 9.79 -5.25
CA PHE A 10 20.81 10.06 -5.14
C PHE A 10 21.39 10.21 -6.55
N VAL A 11 21.07 11.33 -7.20
CA VAL A 11 21.89 11.82 -8.31
C VAL A 11 23.09 12.52 -7.68
N LEU A 12 24.19 11.78 -7.50
CA LEU A 12 25.50 12.38 -7.28
C LEU A 12 25.79 13.33 -8.45
N PRO A 13 26.06 14.63 -8.23
CA PRO A 13 26.42 15.51 -9.32
C PRO A 13 27.74 15.03 -9.92
N GLN A 14 27.73 14.75 -11.22
CA GLN A 14 28.96 14.50 -11.97
C GLN A 14 29.85 15.74 -11.89
N LEU A 15 30.94 15.63 -11.12
CA LEU A 15 32.04 16.58 -11.18
C LEU A 15 32.74 16.43 -12.53
N LYS A 16 32.34 17.27 -13.49
CA LYS A 16 33.14 17.52 -14.69
C LYS A 16 34.50 18.09 -14.26
N LYS A 17 35.57 17.35 -14.55
CA LYS A 17 36.95 17.80 -14.40
C LYS A 17 37.17 19.06 -15.24
N LEU A 18 37.31 20.21 -14.59
CA LEU A 18 37.85 21.43 -15.19
C LEU A 18 39.37 21.41 -15.05
N SER A 19 40.07 21.43 -16.18
CA SER A 19 41.53 21.50 -16.24
C SER A 19 42.03 22.88 -15.80
N VAL A 20 43.02 22.88 -14.92
CA VAL A 20 43.73 24.05 -14.42
C VAL A 20 44.67 24.62 -15.49
N ARG A 21 44.51 25.91 -15.83
CA ARG A 21 45.62 26.82 -16.17
C ARG A 21 45.28 28.25 -15.70
N SER A 22 46.00 28.69 -14.64
CA SER A 22 46.69 29.98 -14.46
C SER A 22 45.96 31.29 -14.86
N ARG A 23 45.89 32.38 -14.07
CA ARG A 23 46.91 33.06 -13.22
C ARG A 23 46.30 34.34 -12.57
N VAL A 24 46.86 34.76 -11.42
CA VAL A 24 46.90 36.14 -10.82
C VAL A 24 45.60 36.59 -10.09
N ALA A 25 45.47 36.51 -8.76
CA ALA A 25 46.09 37.26 -7.64
C ALA A 25 45.50 38.68 -7.41
N LEU A 26 44.77 38.86 -6.30
CA LEU A 26 44.93 39.92 -5.27
C LEU A 26 43.67 40.07 -4.37
N GLY A 27 43.86 40.02 -3.05
CA GLY A 27 43.05 40.77 -2.08
C GLY A 27 42.09 39.98 -1.17
N ALA A 28 42.52 39.74 0.07
CA ALA A 28 41.64 39.61 1.25
C ALA A 28 42.22 40.57 2.33
N PRO A 29 41.42 41.16 3.25
CA PRO A 29 40.85 40.36 4.34
C PRO A 29 39.42 40.71 4.79
N ALA A 30 38.69 39.63 5.11
CA ALA A 30 37.78 39.38 6.24
C ALA A 30 37.00 40.52 6.94
N LEU A 31 35.66 40.37 6.95
CA LEU A 31 34.81 40.65 8.12
C LEU A 31 33.53 39.79 8.06
N ALA A 32 33.09 39.31 9.22
CA ALA A 32 31.85 38.57 9.56
C ALA A 32 31.86 37.01 9.35
N VAL A 33 32.14 36.21 10.40
CA VAL A 33 31.21 35.68 11.46
C VAL A 33 30.40 34.47 10.94
N LEU A 34 30.86 33.24 11.20
CA LEU A 34 30.46 32.32 12.29
C LEU A 34 29.11 31.60 12.10
N ALA A 35 29.21 30.27 12.03
CA ALA A 35 28.42 29.28 12.77
C ALA A 35 26.89 29.14 12.58
N ALA A 36 26.52 27.86 12.71
CA ALA A 36 25.24 27.32 13.17
C ALA A 36 24.16 27.02 12.14
N ALA A 37 23.91 25.72 12.01
CA ALA A 37 22.57 25.18 11.92
C ALA A 37 21.66 25.84 12.96
N VAL A 38 20.71 26.66 12.53
CA VAL A 38 19.43 26.95 13.20
C VAL A 38 18.46 27.37 12.10
N ALA A 39 17.27 26.79 12.11
CA ALA A 39 16.15 27.25 11.30
C ALA A 39 15.82 28.72 11.64
N VAL A 40 15.95 29.62 10.67
CA VAL A 40 15.33 30.95 10.74
C VAL A 40 14.40 31.09 9.55
N VAL A 41 13.11 31.09 9.87
CA VAL A 41 12.04 31.64 9.04
C VAL A 41 12.40 33.09 8.77
N ALA A 42 12.92 33.39 7.58
CA ALA A 42 13.00 34.76 7.10
C ALA A 42 11.67 35.09 6.42
N SER A 43 10.76 35.63 7.23
CA SER A 43 9.58 36.37 6.82
C SER A 43 10.01 37.55 5.96
N VAL A 44 10.10 37.37 4.64
CA VAL A 44 10.00 38.51 3.73
C VAL A 44 8.51 38.82 3.66
N ALA A 45 8.09 39.85 4.37
CA ALA A 45 6.77 40.43 4.20
C ALA A 45 6.68 41.04 2.79
N VAL A 46 6.40 40.19 1.80
CA VAL A 46 5.86 40.64 0.51
C VAL A 46 4.40 40.92 0.76
N GLN A 47 4.11 42.19 1.08
CA GLN A 47 2.75 42.70 1.03
C GLN A 47 2.22 42.51 -0.40
N GLY A 48 1.17 41.68 -0.53
CA GLY A 48 0.17 41.84 -1.58
C GLY A 48 0.45 41.21 -2.94
N ASP A 49 0.73 39.91 -3.01
CA ASP A 49 0.39 39.13 -4.22
C ASP A 49 -0.49 37.92 -3.88
N PRO A 50 -1.82 38.00 -4.06
CA PRO A 50 -2.75 36.89 -3.86
C PRO A 50 -2.41 35.64 -4.69
N GLN A 51 -1.61 35.80 -5.74
CA GLN A 51 -1.28 34.74 -6.69
C GLN A 51 -0.14 33.84 -6.20
N LEU A 52 0.75 34.32 -5.31
CA LEU A 52 1.79 33.52 -4.66
C LEU A 52 1.25 32.71 -3.47
N ALA A 53 0.24 33.21 -2.76
CA ALA A 53 -0.47 32.46 -1.72
C ALA A 53 -1.37 31.34 -2.32
N ALA A 54 -1.91 31.55 -3.52
CA ALA A 54 -2.65 30.52 -4.25
C ALA A 54 -1.72 29.38 -4.75
N ASN A 55 -0.47 29.67 -5.09
CA ASN A 55 0.48 28.66 -5.57
C ASN A 55 1.12 27.80 -4.46
N GLN A 56 0.90 28.14 -3.18
CA GLN A 56 1.30 27.30 -2.05
C GLN A 56 0.21 26.30 -1.63
N ALA A 57 -1.00 26.43 -2.19
CA ALA A 57 -2.14 25.54 -1.96
C ALA A 57 -2.10 24.25 -2.82
N ASP A 58 -1.16 24.12 -3.75
CA ASP A 58 -1.12 23.02 -4.75
C ASP A 58 -0.01 21.97 -4.52
N ILE A 59 0.72 22.03 -3.39
CA ILE A 59 1.58 20.89 -3.03
C ILE A 59 0.69 19.85 -2.34
N ALA A 60 0.37 18.78 -3.07
CA ALA A 60 -0.28 17.59 -2.51
C ALA A 60 0.47 17.17 -1.24
N ASN A 61 -0.19 17.25 -0.08
CA ASN A 61 0.39 16.81 1.16
C ASN A 61 0.52 15.27 1.13
N PRO A 62 1.73 14.70 1.26
CA PRO A 62 1.89 13.25 1.32
C PRO A 62 1.37 12.66 2.64
N ASP A 63 1.09 13.48 3.65
CA ASP A 63 0.69 13.07 5.00
C ASP A 63 -0.76 13.45 5.30
N CYS A 64 -1.67 12.48 5.24
CA CYS A 64 -3.10 12.70 5.46
C CYS A 64 -3.58 12.19 6.82
N VAL A 65 -4.74 12.69 7.24
CA VAL A 65 -5.45 12.26 8.43
C VAL A 65 -6.77 11.62 8.00
N LEU A 66 -7.04 10.41 8.50
CA LEU A 66 -8.33 9.74 8.31
C LEU A 66 -9.11 9.72 9.62
N GLN A 67 -10.29 10.31 9.59
CA GLN A 67 -11.23 10.29 10.71
C GLN A 67 -12.01 8.97 10.70
N VAL A 68 -11.74 8.13 11.70
CA VAL A 68 -12.48 6.91 12.01
C VAL A 68 -13.84 7.28 12.63
N PRO A 69 -14.96 6.74 12.12
CA PRO A 69 -16.29 7.01 12.64
C PRO A 69 -16.49 6.34 13.99
N ALA A 70 -17.45 6.84 14.77
CA ALA A 70 -17.81 6.24 16.06
C ALA A 70 -18.33 4.81 15.89
N ASN A 71 -17.92 3.92 16.80
CA ASN A 71 -18.24 2.49 16.80
C ASN A 71 -17.89 1.82 15.45
N PRO A 72 -16.64 1.90 14.97
CA PRO A 72 -16.27 1.53 13.59
C PRO A 72 -16.54 0.07 13.26
N LEU A 73 -16.59 -0.81 14.28
CA LEU A 73 -16.86 -2.24 14.14
C LEU A 73 -18.36 -2.59 14.04
N SER A 74 -19.25 -1.62 14.17
CA SER A 74 -20.71 -1.82 14.06
C SER A 74 -21.21 -1.65 12.63
N ALA A 75 -22.38 -2.20 12.30
CA ALA A 75 -22.99 -2.02 10.97
C ALA A 75 -23.17 -0.54 10.60
N LYS A 76 -23.55 0.30 11.58
CA LYS A 76 -23.65 1.75 11.39
C LYS A 76 -22.27 2.40 11.20
N GLY A 77 -21.26 1.98 11.97
CA GLY A 77 -19.89 2.48 11.85
C GLY A 77 -19.28 2.16 10.49
N LEU A 78 -19.41 0.92 10.03
CA LEU A 78 -18.96 0.48 8.71
C LEU A 78 -19.58 1.30 7.57
N ALA A 79 -20.89 1.60 7.64
CA ALA A 79 -21.56 2.42 6.62
C ALA A 79 -21.41 3.93 6.82
N THR A 80 -20.79 4.39 7.91
CA THR A 80 -20.49 5.82 8.08
C THR A 80 -19.21 6.15 7.32
N PRO A 81 -19.22 7.12 6.40
CA PRO A 81 -18.02 7.46 5.65
C PRO A 81 -16.87 7.89 6.57
N TYR A 82 -15.68 7.38 6.28
CA TYR A 82 -14.42 7.82 6.85
C TYR A 82 -14.02 9.12 6.16
N LEU A 83 -13.54 10.10 6.93
CA LEU A 83 -13.29 11.44 6.40
C LEU A 83 -11.79 11.68 6.24
N ILE A 84 -11.32 11.81 5.00
CA ILE A 84 -9.94 12.19 4.72
C ILE A 84 -9.78 13.71 4.84
N SER A 85 -8.67 14.13 5.42
CA SER A 85 -8.28 15.52 5.58
C SER A 85 -6.77 15.62 5.74
N ALA A 86 -6.24 16.81 5.97
CA ALA A 86 -4.82 17.02 6.26
C ALA A 86 -4.66 17.82 7.55
N ALA A 87 -3.58 17.55 8.31
CA ALA A 87 -3.20 18.41 9.43
C ALA A 87 -2.56 19.73 8.96
N LYS A 88 -1.89 19.70 7.79
CA LYS A 88 -1.30 20.85 7.08
C LYS A 88 -1.55 20.66 5.58
N GLY A 89 -1.68 21.74 4.80
CA GLY A 89 -1.95 21.62 3.36
C GLY A 89 -3.29 20.94 3.04
N HIS A 90 -3.37 20.24 1.91
CA HIS A 90 -4.60 19.63 1.42
C HIS A 90 -4.43 18.14 1.12
N CYS A 91 -5.43 17.35 1.52
CA CYS A 91 -5.63 15.96 1.11
C CYS A 91 -7.03 15.84 0.51
N THR A 92 -7.11 15.23 -0.67
CA THR A 92 -8.38 14.91 -1.32
C THR A 92 -8.36 13.48 -1.81
N GLU A 93 -9.46 12.77 -1.58
CA GLU A 93 -9.67 11.40 -2.00
C GLU A 93 -9.62 11.26 -3.53
N THR A 94 -9.97 12.33 -4.25
CA THR A 94 -9.93 12.36 -5.72
C THR A 94 -8.51 12.40 -6.30
N ASN A 95 -7.51 12.70 -5.48
CA ASN A 95 -6.12 12.63 -5.89
C ASN A 95 -5.60 11.21 -5.66
N ALA A 96 -5.34 10.49 -6.76
CA ALA A 96 -4.88 9.11 -6.72
C ALA A 96 -3.60 8.89 -5.89
N ASP A 97 -2.75 9.92 -5.73
CA ASP A 97 -1.52 9.87 -4.92
C ASP A 97 -1.76 10.18 -3.42
N GLN A 98 -3.03 10.40 -3.02
CA GLN A 98 -3.49 10.70 -1.66
C GLN A 98 -4.76 9.91 -1.28
N SER A 99 -5.30 9.06 -2.16
CA SER A 99 -6.51 8.28 -1.85
C SER A 99 -6.25 7.33 -0.69
N ALA A 100 -7.19 7.29 0.27
CA ALA A 100 -7.20 6.33 1.36
C ALA A 100 -8.33 5.32 1.15
N PHE A 101 -8.11 4.10 1.62
CA PHE A 101 -8.99 2.96 1.39
C PHE A 101 -9.25 2.26 2.72
N VAL A 102 -10.45 1.71 2.88
CA VAL A 102 -10.84 0.98 4.09
C VAL A 102 -11.52 -0.31 3.67
N GLN A 103 -11.08 -1.42 4.25
CA GLN A 103 -11.65 -2.74 4.02
C GLN A 103 -11.95 -3.43 5.34
N ALA A 104 -13.15 -3.99 5.47
CA ALA A 104 -13.54 -4.80 6.60
C ALA A 104 -13.68 -6.26 6.17
N THR A 105 -13.14 -7.16 6.99
CA THR A 105 -13.43 -8.60 6.89
C THR A 105 -14.19 -9.01 8.14
N ILE A 106 -15.30 -9.71 7.95
CA ILE A 106 -16.25 -10.06 8.99
C ILE A 106 -16.33 -11.58 9.10
N LEU A 107 -16.18 -12.09 10.32
CA LEU A 107 -16.36 -13.50 10.66
C LEU A 107 -17.67 -13.68 11.43
N ASP A 108 -18.50 -14.61 10.97
CA ASP A 108 -19.61 -15.17 11.74
C ASP A 108 -19.08 -16.26 12.69
N PRO A 109 -19.05 -16.05 14.02
CA PRO A 109 -18.53 -17.05 14.96
C PRO A 109 -19.42 -18.30 15.07
N ALA A 110 -20.71 -18.20 14.71
CA ALA A 110 -21.62 -19.33 14.76
C ALA A 110 -21.28 -20.33 13.66
N THR A 111 -21.07 -19.84 12.43
CA THR A 111 -20.91 -20.68 11.24
C THR A 111 -19.47 -20.79 10.73
N GLY A 112 -18.58 -19.88 11.10
CA GLY A 112 -17.23 -19.76 10.53
C GLY A 112 -17.19 -19.06 9.16
N LYS A 113 -18.33 -18.56 8.66
CA LYS A 113 -18.38 -17.88 7.36
C LYS A 113 -17.69 -16.52 7.43
N LEU A 114 -16.95 -16.21 6.39
CA LEU A 114 -16.33 -14.92 6.15
C LEU A 114 -17.17 -14.10 5.16
N SER A 115 -17.12 -12.78 5.29
CA SER A 115 -17.67 -11.81 4.36
C SER A 115 -16.83 -10.54 4.37
N VAL A 116 -16.91 -9.74 3.31
CA VAL A 116 -16.17 -8.48 3.17
C VAL A 116 -17.17 -7.31 3.19
N TYR A 117 -16.71 -6.13 3.57
CA TYR A 117 -17.41 -4.87 3.33
C TYR A 117 -16.36 -3.80 3.12
N ASP A 118 -16.56 -2.90 2.15
CA ASP A 118 -15.63 -1.81 1.85
C ASP A 118 -16.19 -0.47 2.38
N PRO A 119 -15.92 -0.03 3.62
CA PRO A 119 -16.31 1.29 4.08
C PRO A 119 -15.85 2.39 3.14
N LEU A 120 -16.65 3.44 2.99
CA LEU A 120 -16.36 4.51 2.04
C LEU A 120 -15.47 5.59 2.67
N VAL A 121 -14.44 6.05 1.94
CA VAL A 121 -13.70 7.27 2.25
C VAL A 121 -14.23 8.44 1.42
N ILE A 122 -14.38 9.61 2.04
CA ILE A 122 -14.73 10.87 1.38
C ILE A 122 -13.94 12.04 1.95
N ASP A 123 -13.86 13.14 1.22
CA ASP A 123 -13.27 14.39 1.71
C ASP A 123 -14.07 14.95 2.90
N LYS A 124 -13.36 15.40 3.95
CA LYS A 124 -14.00 16.07 5.09
C LYS A 124 -14.82 17.28 4.63
N GLY A 125 -16.10 17.30 5.03
CA GLY A 125 -17.05 18.36 4.64
C GLY A 125 -17.76 18.09 3.31
N SER A 126 -17.43 17.02 2.60
CA SER A 126 -18.17 16.55 1.43
C SER A 126 -19.30 15.60 1.82
N ARG A 127 -20.02 15.10 0.81
CA ARG A 127 -21.04 14.06 0.93
C ARG A 127 -20.72 12.95 -0.07
N PRO A 128 -21.04 11.69 0.23
CA PRO A 128 -20.87 10.61 -0.74
C PRO A 128 -21.79 10.85 -1.95
N GLU A 129 -21.38 10.38 -3.12
CA GLU A 129 -22.24 10.39 -4.30
C GLU A 129 -23.43 9.47 -4.11
N ILE A 130 -23.17 8.28 -3.55
CA ILE A 130 -24.18 7.33 -3.11
C ILE A 130 -23.85 6.96 -1.68
N ALA A 131 -24.80 7.18 -0.77
CA ALA A 131 -24.63 6.83 0.64
C ALA A 131 -24.40 5.32 0.81
N PRO A 132 -23.40 4.90 1.61
CA PRO A 132 -23.21 3.50 1.94
C PRO A 132 -24.42 2.93 2.67
N THR A 133 -24.70 1.65 2.44
CA THR A 133 -25.76 0.94 3.16
C THR A 133 -25.16 0.15 4.31
N PRO A 134 -25.73 0.21 5.54
CA PRO A 134 -25.30 -0.63 6.66
C PRO A 134 -25.30 -2.12 6.29
N PRO A 135 -24.18 -2.84 6.44
CA PRO A 135 -24.14 -4.27 6.15
C PRO A 135 -24.95 -5.06 7.19
N PRO A 136 -25.64 -6.14 6.78
CA PRO A 136 -26.31 -7.04 7.71
C PRO A 136 -25.28 -7.91 8.44
N LEU A 137 -24.83 -7.46 9.60
CA LEU A 137 -23.86 -8.22 10.40
C LEU A 137 -24.53 -9.40 11.14
N PRO A 138 -23.91 -10.59 11.15
CA PRO A 138 -24.39 -11.70 11.96
C PRO A 138 -24.30 -11.38 13.45
N SER A 139 -25.09 -12.08 14.26
CA SER A 139 -25.05 -11.90 15.72
C SER A 139 -23.67 -12.30 16.26
N GLY A 140 -23.05 -11.40 17.03
CA GLY A 140 -21.71 -11.62 17.57
C GLY A 140 -20.59 -11.57 16.53
N ALA A 141 -20.84 -11.04 15.33
CA ALA A 141 -19.84 -10.89 14.28
C ALA A 141 -18.51 -10.31 14.83
N VAL A 142 -17.40 -10.90 14.42
CA VAL A 142 -16.07 -10.36 14.69
C VAL A 142 -15.60 -9.62 13.44
N VAL A 143 -15.43 -8.30 13.56
CA VAL A 143 -15.07 -7.41 12.44
C VAL A 143 -13.62 -6.99 12.60
N GLY A 144 -12.77 -7.29 11.63
CA GLY A 144 -11.47 -6.63 11.46
C GLY A 144 -11.57 -5.55 10.38
N ILE A 145 -10.83 -4.46 10.53
CA ILE A 145 -10.75 -3.36 9.56
C ILE A 145 -9.29 -3.09 9.24
N TRP A 146 -8.96 -2.93 7.97
CA TRP A 146 -7.64 -2.56 7.47
C TRP A 146 -7.73 -1.31 6.64
N PHE A 147 -6.65 -0.54 6.66
CA PHE A 147 -6.56 0.74 6.00
C PHE A 147 -5.44 0.69 4.99
N GLY A 148 -5.72 1.32 3.85
CA GLY A 148 -4.73 1.57 2.86
C GLY A 148 -4.62 3.02 2.43
N PHE A 149 -3.47 3.41 1.89
CA PHE A 149 -3.19 4.78 1.50
C PHE A 149 -2.13 4.86 0.40
N ASN A 150 -2.38 5.69 -0.62
CA ASN A 150 -1.43 5.88 -1.73
C ASN A 150 -0.43 7.04 -1.50
N GLY A 151 -0.59 7.79 -0.40
CA GLY A 151 0.34 8.83 0.01
C GLY A 151 1.56 8.27 0.74
N THR A 152 2.10 9.02 1.69
CA THR A 152 3.25 8.59 2.52
C THR A 152 2.79 8.18 3.92
N ASN A 153 2.15 9.09 4.67
CA ASN A 153 1.68 8.79 6.01
C ASN A 153 0.17 8.99 6.15
N LEU A 154 -0.55 7.95 6.56
CA LEU A 154 -1.93 8.04 6.99
C LEU A 154 -2.00 7.99 8.52
N THR A 155 -2.50 9.07 9.11
CA THR A 155 -2.72 9.15 10.56
C THR A 155 -4.19 8.95 10.89
N LEU A 156 -4.51 7.96 11.72
CA LEU A 156 -5.87 7.72 12.20
C LEU A 156 -6.23 8.66 13.37
N ARG A 157 -7.46 9.18 13.36
CA ARG A 157 -8.07 10.00 14.42
C ARG A 157 -9.54 9.61 14.63
N GLY A 158 -10.14 10.06 15.72
CA GLY A 158 -11.53 9.72 16.04
C GLY A 158 -11.64 8.54 17.00
N ASP A 159 -12.54 7.61 16.69
CA ASP A 159 -12.74 6.41 17.49
C ASP A 159 -11.68 5.34 17.14
N THR A 160 -10.45 5.58 17.56
CA THR A 160 -9.30 4.72 17.27
C THR A 160 -9.02 3.73 18.40
N GLY A 161 -9.93 3.53 19.35
CA GLY A 161 -9.69 2.73 20.56
C GLY A 161 -9.39 1.25 20.30
N THR A 162 -9.76 0.75 19.11
CA THR A 162 -9.46 -0.63 18.66
C THR A 162 -8.40 -0.67 17.56
N CYS A 163 -7.77 0.46 17.25
CA CYS A 163 -6.90 0.63 16.09
C CYS A 163 -5.43 0.71 16.47
N VAL A 164 -4.58 0.20 15.58
CA VAL A 164 -3.13 0.31 15.63
C VAL A 164 -2.69 0.91 14.30
N ASN A 165 -2.01 2.05 14.39
CA ASN A 165 -1.53 2.80 13.22
C ASN A 165 0.00 2.96 13.25
N GLY A 166 0.68 2.30 14.18
CA GLY A 166 2.11 2.43 14.43
C GLY A 166 2.43 2.15 15.89
N ASP A 167 3.59 2.62 16.33
CA ASP A 167 3.92 2.72 17.75
C ASP A 167 3.66 4.14 18.28
N ASN A 168 4.09 4.43 19.50
CA ASN A 168 3.90 5.75 20.12
C ASN A 168 4.75 6.85 19.46
N ASN A 169 5.76 6.50 18.67
CA ASN A 169 6.71 7.43 18.08
C ASN A 169 6.36 7.76 16.62
N SER A 170 5.84 6.80 15.87
CA SER A 170 5.62 6.93 14.44
C SER A 170 4.53 6.00 13.89
N VAL A 171 3.83 6.46 12.85
CA VAL A 171 2.86 5.63 12.13
C VAL A 171 3.55 4.60 11.25
N PHE A 172 2.82 3.58 10.79
CA PHE A 172 3.34 2.63 9.81
C PHE A 172 3.58 3.27 8.44
N GLY A 173 2.86 4.33 8.10
CA GLY A 173 2.94 4.98 6.79
C GLY A 173 1.64 4.78 6.02
N GLN A 174 1.66 3.92 5.02
CA GLN A 174 0.51 3.63 4.14
C GLN A 174 -0.53 2.65 4.74
N TYR A 175 -0.23 2.05 5.89
CA TYR A 175 -0.99 0.95 6.48
C TYR A 175 -1.48 1.25 7.90
N ALA A 176 -2.65 0.69 8.26
CA ALA A 176 -3.13 0.60 9.64
C ALA A 176 -4.20 -0.49 9.75
N TYR A 177 -4.64 -0.80 10.97
CA TYR A 177 -5.76 -1.71 11.19
C TYR A 177 -6.55 -1.37 12.45
N CYS A 178 -7.78 -1.85 12.55
CA CYS A 178 -8.57 -1.95 13.77
C CYS A 178 -9.03 -3.39 13.99
N ASN A 179 -8.88 -3.87 15.22
CA ASN A 179 -9.38 -5.17 15.66
C ASN A 179 -8.83 -6.41 14.89
N ALA A 180 -7.65 -6.32 14.28
CA ALA A 180 -7.03 -7.42 13.55
C ALA A 180 -6.73 -8.63 14.46
N GLN A 181 -6.10 -8.43 15.63
CA GLN A 181 -5.77 -9.53 16.53
C GLN A 181 -7.01 -10.31 17.01
N PRO A 182 -8.10 -9.67 17.49
CA PRO A 182 -9.32 -10.41 17.83
C PRO A 182 -9.96 -11.11 16.63
N PHE A 183 -9.87 -10.51 15.43
CA PHE A 183 -10.36 -11.14 14.21
C PHE A 183 -9.60 -12.42 13.88
N PHE A 184 -8.26 -12.38 13.78
CA PHE A 184 -7.45 -13.56 13.45
C PHE A 184 -7.56 -14.64 14.53
N ALA A 185 -7.57 -14.27 15.82
CA ALA A 185 -7.80 -15.23 16.90
C ALA A 185 -9.17 -15.94 16.80
N ALA A 186 -10.20 -15.23 16.36
CA ALA A 186 -11.52 -15.83 16.13
C ALA A 186 -11.52 -16.74 14.89
N ALA A 187 -10.81 -16.34 13.82
CA ALA A 187 -10.63 -17.15 12.62
C ALA A 187 -9.86 -18.45 12.93
N ASP A 188 -8.75 -18.37 13.67
CA ASP A 188 -7.99 -19.53 14.14
C ASP A 188 -8.84 -20.50 14.95
N LYS A 189 -9.67 -19.97 15.86
CA LYS A 189 -10.62 -20.79 16.61
C LYS A 189 -11.64 -21.46 15.69
N ALA A 190 -12.12 -20.76 14.66
CA ALA A 190 -13.04 -21.33 13.68
C ALA A 190 -12.35 -22.40 12.81
N ILE A 191 -11.07 -22.23 12.46
CA ILE A 191 -10.26 -23.21 11.73
C ILE A 191 -10.02 -24.46 12.57
N ALA A 192 -9.55 -24.29 13.81
CA ALA A 192 -9.34 -25.38 14.77
C ALA A 192 -10.65 -26.14 15.06
N GLY A 193 -11.77 -25.41 15.12
CA GLY A 193 -13.12 -25.97 15.24
C GLY A 193 -13.73 -26.53 13.96
N LYS A 194 -12.99 -26.53 12.83
CA LYS A 194 -13.42 -26.97 11.50
C LYS A 194 -14.67 -26.26 10.95
N LYS A 195 -14.96 -25.05 11.44
CA LYS A 195 -16.04 -24.19 10.93
C LYS A 195 -15.58 -23.34 9.75
N LEU A 196 -14.34 -22.87 9.79
CA LEU A 196 -13.70 -22.14 8.70
C LEU A 196 -12.68 -23.06 8.01
N ALA A 197 -12.85 -23.28 6.71
CA ALA A 197 -11.89 -24.00 5.88
C ALA A 197 -11.12 -23.01 5.02
N ILE A 198 -9.79 -22.97 5.18
CA ILE A 198 -8.93 -22.17 4.31
C ILE A 198 -8.67 -22.92 3.00
N PRO A 199 -8.95 -22.33 1.83
CA PRO A 199 -8.68 -22.98 0.54
C PRO A 199 -7.22 -23.39 0.37
N ALA A 200 -6.97 -24.42 -0.43
CA ALA A 200 -5.62 -24.73 -0.88
C ALA A 200 -5.16 -23.70 -1.94
N LEU A 201 -3.85 -23.47 -2.04
CA LEU A 201 -3.27 -22.52 -3.01
C LEU A 201 -3.51 -22.94 -4.46
N GLY A 202 -3.59 -24.26 -4.72
CA GLY A 202 -3.56 -24.78 -6.09
C GLY A 202 -2.14 -24.79 -6.67
N ALA A 203 -2.03 -25.08 -7.97
CA ALA A 203 -0.78 -25.10 -8.70
C ALA A 203 -0.85 -24.12 -9.87
N GLY A 204 0.17 -23.28 -10.00
CA GLY A 204 0.29 -22.34 -11.11
C GLY A 204 0.68 -23.03 -12.42
N LYS A 205 0.59 -22.28 -13.53
CA LYS A 205 1.03 -22.70 -14.87
C LYS A 205 2.53 -23.04 -14.93
N ASP A 206 3.30 -22.58 -13.95
CA ASP A 206 4.72 -22.88 -13.77
C ASP A 206 4.98 -24.23 -13.08
N GLY A 207 3.93 -24.90 -12.59
CA GLY A 207 3.99 -26.18 -11.89
C GLY A 207 4.39 -26.06 -10.41
N LYS A 208 4.41 -24.85 -9.84
CA LYS A 208 4.65 -24.61 -8.40
C LYS A 208 3.34 -24.29 -7.69
N PRO A 209 3.30 -24.34 -6.34
CA PRO A 209 2.18 -23.77 -5.60
C PRO A 209 1.94 -22.31 -6.01
N CYS A 210 0.67 -21.91 -6.09
CA CYS A 210 0.32 -20.50 -6.30
C CYS A 210 0.93 -19.64 -5.18
N MET A 211 1.30 -18.41 -5.52
CA MET A 211 1.91 -17.48 -4.57
C MET A 211 0.93 -17.07 -3.48
N THR A 212 1.46 -16.56 -2.38
CA THR A 212 0.71 -15.84 -1.34
C THR A 212 1.38 -14.50 -1.10
N THR A 213 0.79 -13.66 -0.24
CA THR A 213 1.42 -12.41 0.24
C THR A 213 2.76 -12.63 0.94
N ARG A 214 3.10 -13.87 1.30
CA ARG A 214 4.34 -14.27 1.99
C ARG A 214 5.31 -15.04 1.09
N ASP A 215 5.11 -15.00 -0.23
CA ASP A 215 6.03 -15.59 -1.22
C ASP A 215 7.07 -14.56 -1.70
N PHE A 216 8.35 -14.91 -1.67
CA PHE A 216 9.44 -14.01 -2.06
C PHE A 216 9.39 -13.56 -3.54
N GLY A 217 8.58 -14.18 -4.41
CA GLY A 217 8.37 -13.72 -5.79
C GLY A 217 7.32 -12.61 -5.96
N LEU A 218 6.49 -12.38 -4.93
CA LEU A 218 5.48 -11.32 -4.91
C LEU A 218 5.97 -10.10 -4.11
N VAL A 219 6.56 -10.41 -2.96
CA VAL A 219 6.98 -9.49 -1.90
C VAL A 219 7.88 -8.36 -2.39
N ASP A 220 7.63 -7.14 -1.89
CA ASP A 220 8.56 -6.02 -2.00
C ASP A 220 9.16 -5.56 -0.65
N GLN A 221 9.49 -4.26 -0.58
CA GLN A 221 10.16 -3.65 0.56
C GLN A 221 9.22 -3.46 1.77
N ASP A 222 7.90 -3.52 1.55
CA ASP A 222 6.81 -3.27 2.49
C ASP A 222 5.67 -4.27 2.30
N GLN A 223 5.99 -5.56 2.37
CA GLN A 223 5.04 -6.65 2.07
C GLN A 223 3.80 -6.72 2.99
N SER A 224 2.79 -7.45 2.50
CA SER A 224 1.52 -7.67 3.21
C SER A 224 0.85 -6.34 3.58
N ASP A 225 0.93 -5.35 2.69
CA ASP A 225 0.40 -4.02 2.93
C ASP A 225 -0.85 -3.73 2.07
N ASN A 226 -1.60 -2.77 2.62
CA ASN A 226 -2.73 -2.12 1.96
C ASN A 226 -3.97 -3.02 1.79
N VAL A 227 -4.95 -2.62 0.99
CA VAL A 227 -6.23 -3.33 0.85
C VAL A 227 -6.64 -3.49 -0.61
N THR A 228 -7.59 -4.39 -0.87
CA THR A 228 -8.08 -4.63 -2.24
C THR A 228 -9.29 -3.79 -2.63
N THR A 229 -9.75 -2.93 -1.71
CA THR A 229 -10.88 -2.02 -1.92
C THR A 229 -10.63 -1.08 -3.10
N THR A 230 -11.69 -0.86 -3.88
CA THR A 230 -11.77 0.15 -4.93
C THR A 230 -12.97 1.05 -4.70
N TYR A 231 -12.89 2.30 -5.18
CA TYR A 231 -14.01 3.23 -5.17
C TYR A 231 -14.36 3.75 -6.56
N LEU A 232 -15.59 4.24 -6.68
CA LEU A 232 -16.09 4.93 -7.87
C LEU A 232 -16.05 6.44 -7.63
N GLN A 233 -15.34 7.15 -8.49
CA GLN A 233 -15.32 8.60 -8.52
C GLN A 233 -16.30 9.10 -9.59
N ALA A 234 -17.28 9.90 -9.14
CA ALA A 234 -18.20 10.61 -10.01
C ALA A 234 -17.53 11.82 -10.66
N LYS A 235 -18.14 12.35 -11.73
CA LYS A 235 -17.60 13.48 -12.50
C LYS A 235 -17.36 14.74 -11.66
N ASP A 236 -18.18 14.97 -10.65
CA ASP A 236 -18.06 16.14 -9.77
C ASP A 236 -17.16 15.88 -8.55
N GLY A 237 -16.40 14.78 -8.56
CA GLY A 237 -15.42 14.45 -7.53
C GLY A 237 -15.99 13.72 -6.32
N ARG A 238 -17.32 13.53 -6.23
CA ARG A 238 -17.91 12.74 -5.14
C ARG A 238 -17.61 11.25 -5.32
N ILE A 239 -17.45 10.55 -4.21
CA ILE A 239 -17.04 9.14 -4.18
C ILE A 239 -18.22 8.23 -3.78
N ALA A 240 -18.26 7.01 -4.31
CA ALA A 240 -19.18 5.93 -3.94
C ALA A 240 -18.44 4.59 -3.83
N GLN A 241 -19.02 3.64 -3.07
CA GLN A 241 -18.51 2.26 -3.02
C GLN A 241 -18.56 1.61 -4.42
N ASP A 242 -17.56 0.80 -4.77
CA ASP A 242 -17.50 0.05 -6.04
C ASP A 242 -18.39 -1.19 -6.02
N THR A 243 -19.70 -0.94 -6.16
CA THR A 243 -20.70 -2.00 -6.32
C THR A 243 -21.32 -1.94 -7.71
N PRO A 244 -21.81 -3.08 -8.27
CA PRO A 244 -22.52 -3.09 -9.55
C PRO A 244 -23.75 -2.17 -9.57
N ALA A 245 -24.44 -2.08 -8.43
CA ALA A 245 -25.59 -1.21 -8.27
C ALA A 245 -25.19 0.27 -8.37
N ASN A 246 -24.08 0.66 -7.72
CA ASN A 246 -23.55 2.01 -7.77
C ASN A 246 -23.00 2.33 -9.16
N GLU A 247 -22.21 1.45 -9.76
CA GLU A 247 -21.68 1.60 -11.11
C GLU A 247 -22.82 1.77 -12.13
N THR A 248 -23.88 0.97 -12.02
CA THR A 248 -25.09 1.09 -12.86
C THR A 248 -25.79 2.43 -12.63
N LYS A 249 -25.94 2.86 -11.37
CA LYS A 249 -26.62 4.13 -11.03
C LYS A 249 -25.83 5.33 -11.54
N LEU A 250 -24.51 5.31 -11.44
CA LEU A 250 -23.62 6.35 -11.97
C LEU A 250 -23.57 6.33 -13.50
N GLY A 251 -23.58 5.14 -14.12
CA GLY A 251 -23.68 4.97 -15.57
C GLY A 251 -25.02 5.42 -16.16
N LYS A 252 -26.10 5.45 -15.35
CA LYS A 252 -27.43 5.98 -15.70
C LYS A 252 -27.59 7.47 -15.40
N ALA A 253 -26.70 8.09 -14.62
CA ALA A 253 -26.72 9.53 -14.39
C ALA A 253 -26.48 10.26 -15.72
N LYS A 254 -27.36 11.20 -16.06
CA LYS A 254 -27.53 11.76 -17.42
C LYS A 254 -26.19 12.01 -18.13
N VAL A 255 -25.99 11.33 -19.25
CA VAL A 255 -24.93 11.61 -20.22
C VAL A 255 -24.93 13.11 -20.52
N HIS A 256 -23.81 13.77 -20.27
CA HIS A 256 -23.70 15.20 -20.55
C HIS A 256 -23.87 15.42 -22.07
N PRO A 257 -24.83 16.25 -22.54
CA PRO A 257 -25.22 16.33 -23.96
C PRO A 257 -24.09 16.69 -24.92
N LYS A 258 -23.03 17.32 -24.41
CA LYS A 258 -21.91 17.85 -25.21
C LYS A 258 -20.70 16.93 -25.34
N THR A 259 -20.52 15.94 -24.46
CA THR A 259 -19.24 15.20 -24.38
C THR A 259 -19.35 13.70 -24.62
N LYS A 260 -20.57 13.12 -24.61
CA LYS A 260 -20.83 11.67 -24.78
C LYS A 260 -20.01 10.71 -23.88
N ALA A 261 -19.23 11.23 -22.93
CA ALA A 261 -18.31 10.45 -22.11
C ALA A 261 -19.04 9.84 -20.91
N LYS A 262 -19.01 8.52 -20.82
CA LYS A 262 -19.32 7.73 -19.62
C LYS A 262 -18.02 7.65 -18.82
N VAL A 263 -17.85 8.40 -17.74
CA VAL A 263 -16.65 8.19 -16.90
C VAL A 263 -17.06 8.14 -15.44
N VAL A 264 -17.05 6.91 -14.94
CA VAL A 264 -16.72 6.59 -13.56
C VAL A 264 -15.22 6.31 -13.58
N ALA A 265 -14.42 7.12 -12.88
CA ALA A 265 -13.03 6.73 -12.63
C ALA A 265 -13.02 5.75 -11.46
N LYS A 266 -12.15 4.74 -11.51
CA LYS A 266 -11.91 3.86 -10.37
C LYS A 266 -10.69 4.36 -9.61
N LEU A 267 -10.87 4.56 -8.31
CA LEU A 267 -9.77 4.77 -7.38
C LEU A 267 -9.37 3.40 -6.85
N ASN A 268 -8.07 3.12 -6.92
CA ASN A 268 -7.51 1.84 -6.53
C ASN A 268 -6.34 2.08 -5.57
N ASN A 269 -6.14 1.14 -4.67
CA ASN A 269 -5.01 1.13 -3.76
C ASN A 269 -3.83 0.37 -4.38
N GLY A 270 -2.62 0.93 -4.33
CA GLY A 270 -1.41 0.20 -4.69
C GLY A 270 -1.06 -0.76 -3.55
N SER A 271 -1.43 -2.04 -3.67
CA SER A 271 -1.40 -3.02 -2.57
C SER A 271 -0.81 -4.33 -3.02
N ASP A 272 0.02 -4.96 -2.19
CA ASP A 272 0.52 -6.31 -2.44
C ASP A 272 -0.59 -7.34 -2.64
N ASN A 273 -1.70 -7.18 -1.91
CA ASN A 273 -2.90 -8.00 -2.07
C ASN A 273 -3.52 -7.80 -3.47
N VAL A 274 -3.62 -6.56 -3.95
CA VAL A 274 -4.09 -6.29 -5.32
C VAL A 274 -3.11 -6.85 -6.36
N LEU A 275 -1.80 -6.74 -6.13
CA LEU A 275 -0.79 -7.32 -7.02
C LEU A 275 -0.97 -8.83 -7.13
N LEU A 276 -1.19 -9.52 -6.02
CA LEU A 276 -1.45 -10.94 -5.98
C LEU A 276 -2.73 -11.27 -6.75
N ASP A 277 -3.86 -10.73 -6.30
CA ASP A 277 -5.19 -11.16 -6.72
C ASP A 277 -5.54 -10.79 -8.16
N ALA A 278 -5.19 -9.58 -8.57
CA ALA A 278 -5.63 -9.01 -9.84
C ALA A 278 -4.61 -9.18 -10.97
N PHE A 279 -3.35 -9.50 -10.64
CA PHE A 279 -2.26 -9.55 -11.63
C PHE A 279 -1.50 -10.87 -11.61
N VAL A 280 -0.90 -11.26 -10.48
CA VAL A 280 -0.05 -12.46 -10.40
C VAL A 280 -0.87 -13.73 -10.52
N ASP A 281 -1.96 -13.85 -9.76
CA ASP A 281 -2.82 -15.03 -9.79
C ASP A 281 -3.39 -15.29 -11.19
N PRO A 282 -4.02 -14.30 -11.87
CA PRO A 282 -4.49 -14.48 -13.24
C PRO A 282 -3.39 -14.86 -14.23
N ALA A 283 -2.20 -14.26 -14.12
CA ALA A 283 -1.06 -14.58 -14.99
C ALA A 283 -0.65 -16.06 -14.82
N LEU A 284 -0.62 -16.55 -13.58
CA LEU A 284 -0.26 -17.92 -13.24
C LEU A 284 -1.43 -18.91 -13.31
N GLY A 285 -2.66 -18.45 -13.56
CA GLY A 285 -3.85 -19.31 -13.57
C GLY A 285 -4.30 -19.77 -12.18
N CYS A 286 -3.91 -19.03 -11.15
CA CYS A 286 -4.29 -19.24 -9.76
C CYS A 286 -5.64 -18.60 -9.44
N THR A 287 -6.25 -19.01 -8.34
CA THR A 287 -7.57 -18.54 -7.91
C THR A 287 -7.44 -17.90 -6.52
N PRO A 288 -7.74 -16.59 -6.41
CA PRO A 288 -7.70 -15.90 -5.12
C PRO A 288 -8.69 -16.46 -4.10
N PHE A 289 -8.39 -16.30 -2.81
CA PHE A 289 -9.34 -16.59 -1.76
C PHE A 289 -10.38 -15.46 -1.66
N THR A 290 -11.65 -15.78 -1.91
CA THR A 290 -12.73 -14.79 -1.91
C THR A 290 -13.82 -15.08 -0.88
N ALA A 291 -14.50 -14.01 -0.46
CA ALA A 291 -15.71 -14.05 0.36
C ALA A 291 -16.77 -13.09 -0.21
N PRO A 292 -18.07 -13.27 0.12
CA PRO A 292 -19.11 -12.37 -0.34
C PRO A 292 -18.95 -10.97 0.28
N ASP A 293 -18.95 -9.94 -0.56
CA ASP A 293 -19.06 -8.55 -0.14
C ASP A 293 -20.51 -8.22 0.24
N LEU A 294 -20.71 -7.70 1.44
CA LEU A 294 -22.02 -7.42 2.00
C LEU A 294 -22.70 -6.20 1.35
N ALA A 295 -21.95 -5.35 0.64
CA ALA A 295 -22.51 -4.20 -0.09
C ALA A 295 -22.98 -4.56 -1.52
N SER A 296 -22.28 -5.47 -2.20
CA SER A 296 -22.50 -5.81 -3.61
C SER A 296 -23.04 -7.22 -3.85
N GLY A 297 -22.87 -8.14 -2.91
CA GLY A 297 -23.17 -9.57 -3.07
C GLY A 297 -22.18 -10.33 -3.96
N LYS A 298 -21.12 -9.69 -4.46
CA LYS A 298 -20.07 -10.34 -5.26
C LYS A 298 -19.06 -11.06 -4.37
N GLN A 299 -18.42 -12.08 -4.92
CA GLN A 299 -17.19 -12.62 -4.35
C GLN A 299 -16.05 -11.62 -4.59
N VAL A 300 -15.39 -11.20 -3.53
CA VAL A 300 -14.22 -10.29 -3.55
C VAL A 300 -13.12 -10.84 -2.66
N THR A 301 -11.91 -10.33 -2.83
CA THR A 301 -10.77 -10.62 -1.96
C THR A 301 -10.67 -9.58 -0.85
N SER A 302 -9.77 -9.82 0.11
CA SER A 302 -9.41 -8.82 1.12
C SER A 302 -8.06 -9.15 1.72
N LEU A 303 -7.38 -8.15 2.30
CA LEU A 303 -6.09 -8.39 2.95
C LEU A 303 -6.17 -9.54 3.95
N ALA A 304 -7.22 -9.57 4.77
CA ALA A 304 -7.37 -10.60 5.79
C ALA A 304 -7.60 -12.00 5.20
N LEU A 305 -8.26 -12.12 4.04
CA LEU A 305 -8.42 -13.41 3.36
C LEU A 305 -7.05 -13.92 2.88
N ASP A 306 -6.26 -13.06 2.25
CA ASP A 306 -4.96 -13.43 1.73
C ASP A 306 -4.00 -13.79 2.87
N GLU A 307 -4.01 -13.04 3.97
CA GLU A 307 -3.19 -13.34 5.14
C GLU A 307 -3.61 -14.63 5.84
N LEU A 308 -4.91 -14.94 5.94
CA LEU A 308 -5.38 -16.23 6.44
C LEU A 308 -4.91 -17.39 5.53
N GLN A 309 -4.92 -17.19 4.21
CA GLN A 309 -4.43 -18.19 3.26
C GLN A 309 -2.91 -18.38 3.38
N ALA A 310 -2.17 -17.27 3.45
CA ALA A 310 -0.72 -17.28 3.60
C ALA A 310 -0.30 -17.95 4.91
N ALA A 311 -0.90 -17.58 6.04
CA ALA A 311 -0.64 -18.18 7.35
C ALA A 311 -0.90 -19.68 7.38
N ALA A 312 -1.97 -20.14 6.72
CA ALA A 312 -2.37 -21.55 6.75
C ALA A 312 -1.68 -22.43 5.71
N ARG A 313 -1.11 -21.85 4.64
CA ARG A 313 -0.69 -22.62 3.44
C ARG A 313 0.71 -22.33 2.95
N GLN A 314 1.27 -21.13 3.15
CA GLN A 314 2.62 -20.81 2.70
C GLN A 314 3.64 -21.74 3.38
N GLN A 315 4.57 -22.26 2.59
CA GLN A 315 5.67 -23.10 3.09
C GLN A 315 6.99 -22.32 3.08
N ALA A 316 7.97 -22.81 3.82
CA ALA A 316 9.29 -22.20 3.87
C ALA A 316 9.97 -22.20 2.47
N PRO A 317 10.70 -21.12 2.12
CA PRO A 317 10.92 -19.92 2.92
C PRO A 317 9.68 -19.00 2.94
N ILE A 318 9.30 -18.53 4.13
CA ILE A 318 8.16 -17.64 4.34
C ILE A 318 8.68 -16.22 4.48
N ALA A 319 8.21 -15.31 3.65
CA ALA A 319 8.54 -13.90 3.76
C ALA A 319 7.70 -13.27 4.87
N LEU A 320 8.35 -12.92 5.98
CA LEU A 320 7.74 -12.26 7.13
C LEU A 320 8.36 -10.87 7.30
N VAL A 321 7.55 -9.86 7.64
CA VAL A 321 7.96 -8.44 7.64
C VAL A 321 9.25 -8.26 8.45
N PRO A 322 10.37 -7.86 7.82
CA PRO A 322 11.66 -7.77 8.51
C PRO A 322 11.80 -6.44 9.26
N THR A 323 12.73 -6.36 10.20
CA THR A 323 12.88 -5.16 11.05
C THR A 323 13.45 -3.93 10.34
N ASN A 324 13.95 -4.10 9.11
CA ASN A 324 14.45 -3.03 8.23
C ASN A 324 13.43 -2.62 7.16
N ASP A 325 12.20 -3.14 7.22
CA ASP A 325 11.09 -2.68 6.38
C ASP A 325 10.78 -1.20 6.71
N PRO A 326 10.65 -0.30 5.70
CA PRO A 326 10.46 1.13 5.93
C PRO A 326 9.21 1.47 6.75
N MET A 327 8.16 0.64 6.70
CA MET A 327 6.91 0.85 7.42
C MET A 327 7.06 0.59 8.92
N VAL A 328 8.11 -0.15 9.33
CA VAL A 328 8.35 -0.53 10.73
C VAL A 328 9.63 0.07 11.32
N LEU A 329 10.30 0.95 10.56
CA LEU A 329 11.39 1.77 11.09
C LEU A 329 10.85 2.85 12.05
N ASP A 330 11.62 3.15 13.09
CA ASP A 330 11.48 4.37 13.90
C ASP A 330 12.52 5.38 13.40
N GLY A 331 12.09 6.25 12.48
CA GLY A 331 12.99 7.07 11.67
C GLY A 331 13.87 6.20 10.77
N THR A 332 15.17 6.10 11.08
CA THR A 332 16.12 5.26 10.33
C THR A 332 16.54 4.00 11.11
N LYS A 333 15.95 3.76 12.28
CA LYS A 333 16.35 2.67 13.18
C LYS A 333 15.34 1.53 13.10
N THR A 334 15.85 0.30 13.09
CA THR A 334 15.02 -0.91 13.18
C THR A 334 14.30 -0.97 14.53
N SER A 335 13.03 -1.37 14.55
CA SER A 335 12.23 -1.51 15.78
C SER A 335 11.51 -2.85 15.84
N VAL A 336 11.92 -3.74 16.75
CA VAL A 336 11.24 -5.03 16.97
C VAL A 336 9.81 -4.81 17.46
N THR A 337 9.59 -3.82 18.34
CA THR A 337 8.26 -3.49 18.86
C THR A 337 7.32 -3.06 17.73
N LYS A 338 7.73 -2.09 16.91
CA LYS A 338 6.92 -1.61 15.79
C LYS A 338 6.69 -2.70 14.74
N THR A 339 7.71 -3.52 14.47
CA THR A 339 7.55 -4.66 13.56
C THR A 339 6.56 -5.70 14.08
N ASN A 340 6.60 -6.04 15.37
CA ASN A 340 5.63 -6.96 15.96
C ASN A 340 4.21 -6.40 15.95
N LEU A 341 4.04 -5.08 16.15
CA LEU A 341 2.73 -4.43 16.00
C LEU A 341 2.22 -4.56 14.56
N TYR A 342 3.08 -4.32 13.56
CA TYR A 342 2.71 -4.51 12.15
C TYR A 342 2.31 -5.97 11.87
N ARG A 343 3.16 -6.93 12.27
CA ARG A 343 2.95 -8.37 12.07
C ARG A 343 1.65 -8.89 12.67
N VAL A 344 1.24 -8.38 13.84
CA VAL A 344 -0.07 -8.69 14.43
C VAL A 344 -1.23 -8.27 13.52
N GLY A 345 -1.09 -7.14 12.82
CA GLY A 345 -2.08 -6.65 11.87
C GLY A 345 -2.28 -7.54 10.64
N VAL A 346 -1.29 -8.36 10.31
CA VAL A 346 -1.24 -9.19 9.09
C VAL A 346 -1.08 -10.68 9.42
N ASP A 347 -1.51 -11.10 10.61
CA ASP A 347 -1.47 -12.51 11.07
C ASP A 347 -0.09 -13.19 10.96
N MET A 348 0.96 -12.43 11.22
CA MET A 348 2.33 -12.94 11.26
C MET A 348 2.78 -13.16 12.72
N PRO A 349 3.58 -14.21 12.98
CA PRO A 349 4.14 -14.43 14.30
C PRO A 349 5.12 -13.31 14.69
N ALA A 350 5.24 -13.05 15.99
CA ALA A 350 6.25 -12.15 16.52
C ALA A 350 7.66 -12.61 16.08
N ILE A 351 8.54 -11.63 15.86
CA ILE A 351 9.91 -11.88 15.41
C ILE A 351 10.64 -12.84 16.34
N ASN A 352 11.28 -13.85 15.75
CA ASN A 352 12.37 -14.61 16.32
C ASN A 352 13.72 -13.98 15.93
N PRO A 353 14.32 -13.14 16.80
CA PRO A 353 15.50 -12.35 16.44
C PRO A 353 16.76 -13.21 16.22
N ARG A 354 16.74 -14.50 16.57
CA ARG A 354 17.87 -15.41 16.35
C ARG A 354 17.98 -15.85 14.90
N THR A 355 16.87 -15.85 14.17
CA THR A 355 16.76 -16.44 12.83
C THR A 355 16.19 -15.48 11.81
N GLU A 356 15.37 -14.53 12.23
CA GLU A 356 14.72 -13.54 11.37
C GLU A 356 15.47 -12.21 11.44
N THR A 357 16.61 -12.15 10.76
CA THR A 357 17.41 -10.93 10.65
C THR A 357 17.21 -10.26 9.29
N PRO A 358 17.43 -8.94 9.17
CA PRO A 358 17.48 -8.26 7.88
C PRO A 358 18.37 -8.95 6.84
N GLN A 359 19.54 -9.44 7.27
CA GLN A 359 20.46 -10.16 6.38
C GLN A 359 19.88 -11.50 5.91
N ALA A 360 19.19 -12.25 6.78
CA ALA A 360 18.53 -13.50 6.40
C ALA A 360 17.40 -13.26 5.40
N TYR A 361 16.61 -12.21 5.61
CA TYR A 361 15.56 -11.80 4.69
C TYR A 361 16.13 -11.43 3.31
N CYS A 362 17.14 -10.56 3.27
CA CYS A 362 17.82 -10.18 2.04
C CYS A 362 18.41 -11.37 1.30
N ARG A 363 18.95 -12.37 2.03
CA ARG A 363 19.44 -13.61 1.41
C ARG A 363 18.31 -14.34 0.69
N SER A 364 17.16 -14.53 1.35
CA SER A 364 15.99 -15.17 0.75
C SER A 364 15.41 -14.39 -0.43
N LEU A 365 15.39 -13.05 -0.36
CA LEU A 365 14.97 -12.18 -1.46
C LEU A 365 15.81 -12.46 -2.72
N VAL A 366 17.13 -12.57 -2.58
CA VAL A 366 18.04 -12.84 -3.71
C VAL A 366 18.01 -14.30 -4.14
N THR A 367 17.99 -15.26 -3.22
CA THR A 367 18.09 -16.68 -3.60
C THR A 367 16.77 -17.27 -4.05
N THR A 368 15.66 -16.82 -3.47
CA THR A 368 14.32 -17.35 -3.73
C THR A 368 13.52 -16.41 -4.62
N GLY A 369 13.44 -15.13 -4.25
CA GLY A 369 12.64 -14.14 -4.99
C GLY A 369 13.09 -14.00 -6.44
N LEU A 370 14.38 -13.81 -6.68
CA LEU A 370 14.94 -13.72 -8.03
C LEU A 370 14.64 -14.96 -8.89
N GLN A 371 14.79 -16.16 -8.32
CA GLN A 371 14.50 -17.41 -9.04
C GLN A 371 13.01 -17.56 -9.33
N ARG A 372 12.16 -17.13 -8.39
CA ARG A 372 10.70 -17.15 -8.55
C ARG A 372 10.26 -16.19 -9.66
N THR A 373 10.72 -14.94 -9.64
CA THR A 373 10.42 -13.96 -10.70
C THR A 373 10.91 -14.43 -12.08
N LYS A 374 12.09 -15.06 -12.15
CA LYS A 374 12.65 -15.62 -13.39
C LYS A 374 11.86 -16.80 -13.92
N LEU A 375 11.42 -17.70 -13.04
CA LEU A 375 10.58 -18.86 -13.42
C LEU A 375 9.27 -18.40 -14.08
N ASP A 376 8.66 -17.35 -13.52
CA ASP A 376 7.35 -16.86 -13.94
C ASP A 376 7.40 -15.82 -15.07
N GLU A 377 8.61 -15.45 -15.53
CA GLU A 377 8.85 -14.43 -16.56
C GLU A 377 7.98 -14.62 -17.80
N ARG A 378 7.93 -15.85 -18.35
CA ARG A 378 7.16 -16.12 -19.58
C ARG A 378 5.65 -15.89 -19.42
N PHE A 379 5.11 -16.07 -18.21
CA PHE A 379 3.70 -15.89 -17.92
C PHE A 379 3.40 -14.42 -17.64
N THR A 380 4.25 -13.79 -16.83
CA THR A 380 4.08 -12.40 -16.40
C THR A 380 4.45 -11.39 -17.49
N LYS A 381 5.29 -11.72 -18.47
CA LYS A 381 5.52 -10.88 -19.67
C LYS A 381 4.26 -10.66 -20.51
N THR A 382 3.30 -11.58 -20.45
CA THR A 382 2.02 -11.46 -21.18
C THR A 382 0.94 -10.71 -20.39
N GLY A 383 1.16 -10.51 -19.09
CA GLY A 383 0.23 -9.82 -18.20
C GLY A 383 0.37 -8.29 -18.27
N PRO A 384 -0.71 -7.54 -18.04
CA PRO A 384 -0.65 -6.09 -17.96
C PRO A 384 0.18 -5.63 -16.74
N SER A 385 0.88 -4.51 -16.87
CA SER A 385 1.52 -3.88 -15.72
C SER A 385 0.46 -3.27 -14.78
N PRO A 386 0.58 -3.47 -13.44
CA PRO A 386 -0.20 -2.73 -12.46
C PRO A 386 -0.01 -1.21 -12.54
N ASP A 387 1.17 -0.76 -12.96
CA ASP A 387 1.49 0.64 -13.27
C ASP A 387 2.15 0.77 -14.64
N PRO A 388 1.38 1.05 -15.70
CA PRO A 388 1.94 1.28 -17.04
C PRO A 388 2.89 2.48 -17.13
N GLY A 389 2.85 3.40 -16.16
CA GLY A 389 3.77 4.53 -16.04
C GLY A 389 5.10 4.17 -15.39
N ALA A 390 5.18 3.03 -14.67
CA ALA A 390 6.41 2.54 -14.06
C ALA A 390 7.05 1.41 -14.88
N ALA A 391 6.24 0.48 -15.39
CA ALA A 391 6.71 -0.69 -16.11
C ALA A 391 5.77 -1.10 -17.27
N SER A 392 6.32 -1.73 -18.30
CA SER A 392 5.60 -2.07 -19.54
C SER A 392 4.67 -3.29 -19.42
N ASN A 393 4.98 -4.24 -18.55
CA ASN A 393 4.21 -5.47 -18.31
C ASN A 393 4.41 -5.95 -16.87
N LEU A 394 3.68 -7.00 -16.46
CA LEU A 394 3.77 -7.51 -15.09
C LEU A 394 5.18 -8.02 -14.73
N PHE A 395 5.89 -8.66 -15.67
CA PHE A 395 7.27 -9.10 -15.43
C PHE A 395 8.20 -7.92 -15.10
N THR A 396 8.18 -6.87 -15.92
CA THR A 396 9.04 -5.71 -15.71
C THR A 396 8.65 -4.93 -14.44
N PHE A 397 7.38 -4.98 -14.05
CA PHE A 397 6.90 -4.44 -12.78
C PHE A 397 7.44 -5.23 -11.58
N LEU A 398 7.32 -6.56 -11.59
CA LEU A 398 7.85 -7.43 -10.53
C LEU A 398 9.38 -7.32 -10.41
N ALA A 399 10.09 -7.28 -11.54
CA ALA A 399 11.53 -7.07 -11.54
C ALA A 399 11.91 -5.69 -10.97
N GLN A 400 11.15 -4.64 -11.30
CA GLN A 400 11.34 -3.31 -10.73
C GLN A 400 11.14 -3.30 -9.22
N ARG A 401 10.09 -3.97 -8.72
CA ARG A 401 9.84 -4.13 -7.28
C ARG A 401 10.96 -4.91 -6.59
N LEU A 402 11.41 -6.02 -7.16
CA LEU A 402 12.52 -6.80 -6.62
C LEU A 402 13.81 -5.97 -6.53
N GLN A 403 14.14 -5.21 -7.58
CA GLN A 403 15.28 -4.28 -7.54
C GLN A 403 15.13 -3.26 -6.41
N GLY A 404 13.99 -2.56 -6.36
CA GLY A 404 13.73 -1.52 -5.37
C GLY A 404 13.78 -2.06 -3.94
N SER A 405 13.26 -3.27 -3.72
CA SER A 405 13.28 -3.95 -2.42
C SER A 405 14.70 -4.25 -1.97
N PHE A 406 15.54 -4.78 -2.86
CA PHE A 406 16.94 -5.02 -2.55
C PHE A 406 17.65 -3.73 -2.09
N ASP A 407 17.39 -2.61 -2.78
CA ASP A 407 18.02 -1.33 -2.47
C ASP A 407 17.46 -0.72 -1.17
N ASN A 408 16.13 -0.67 -1.01
CA ASN A 408 15.46 -0.01 0.10
C ASN A 408 15.63 -0.77 1.43
N LEU A 409 15.73 -2.10 1.37
CA LEU A 409 16.08 -2.93 2.53
C LEU A 409 17.59 -2.92 2.83
N GLY A 410 18.41 -2.25 2.02
CA GLY A 410 19.85 -2.15 2.23
C GLY A 410 20.59 -3.48 2.02
N CYS A 411 20.04 -4.38 1.19
CA CYS A 411 20.57 -5.72 1.01
C CYS A 411 21.99 -5.75 0.46
N GLY A 412 22.39 -4.77 -0.37
CA GLY A 412 23.75 -4.71 -0.88
C GLY A 412 24.80 -4.54 0.22
N ASN A 413 24.49 -3.76 1.25
CA ASN A 413 25.36 -3.60 2.41
C ASN A 413 25.36 -4.84 3.30
N LEU A 414 24.18 -5.43 3.54
CA LEU A 414 24.01 -6.61 4.40
C LEU A 414 24.63 -7.89 3.81
N LEU A 415 24.65 -8.01 2.49
CA LEU A 415 25.15 -9.18 1.77
C LEU A 415 26.52 -8.95 1.12
N HIS A 416 27.04 -7.71 1.15
CA HIS A 416 28.27 -7.32 0.46
C HIS A 416 28.27 -7.67 -1.04
N THR A 417 27.14 -7.40 -1.71
CA THR A 417 26.96 -7.69 -3.14
C THR A 417 26.24 -6.54 -3.84
N ALA A 418 26.49 -6.38 -5.14
CA ALA A 418 25.70 -5.49 -5.96
C ALA A 418 24.28 -6.04 -6.15
N ASN A 419 23.34 -5.15 -6.46
CA ASN A 419 21.98 -5.53 -6.82
C ASN A 419 22.01 -6.40 -8.09
N PRO A 420 21.51 -7.65 -8.04
CA PRO A 420 21.56 -8.57 -9.17
C PRO A 420 20.53 -8.24 -10.26
N VAL A 421 19.56 -7.38 -9.99
CA VAL A 421 18.48 -7.05 -10.93
C VAL A 421 18.85 -5.82 -11.76
N HIS A 422 18.92 -6.00 -13.08
CA HIS A 422 19.28 -4.94 -14.02
C HIS A 422 18.08 -4.53 -14.87
N LEU A 423 17.59 -3.32 -14.66
CA LEU A 423 16.42 -2.79 -15.39
C LEU A 423 16.85 -1.99 -16.62
N THR A 424 16.12 -2.17 -17.72
CA THR A 424 16.22 -1.32 -18.91
C THR A 424 15.00 -0.41 -18.97
N THR A 425 15.22 0.89 -19.08
CA THR A 425 14.15 1.89 -19.18
C THR A 425 14.11 2.54 -20.56
N ASN A 426 12.91 2.95 -20.98
CA ASN A 426 12.76 3.79 -22.17
C ASN A 426 13.01 5.28 -21.84
N LYS A 427 12.91 6.15 -22.85
CA LYS A 427 13.13 7.61 -22.67
C LYS A 427 12.19 8.29 -21.66
N ALA A 428 11.03 7.69 -21.38
CA ALA A 428 10.07 8.20 -20.38
C ALA A 428 10.37 7.68 -18.96
N GLY A 429 11.40 6.84 -18.79
CA GLY A 429 11.74 6.22 -17.52
C GLY A 429 10.89 5.00 -17.16
N VAL A 430 10.08 4.49 -18.09
CA VAL A 430 9.29 3.26 -17.91
C VAL A 430 10.21 2.07 -18.10
N VAL A 431 10.17 1.09 -17.19
CA VAL A 431 10.92 -0.17 -17.30
C VAL A 431 10.32 -1.00 -18.42
N VAL A 432 11.13 -1.32 -19.42
CA VAL A 432 10.70 -2.06 -20.62
C VAL A 432 11.32 -3.44 -20.74
N ASP A 433 12.41 -3.70 -20.01
CA ASP A 433 13.05 -5.02 -19.92
C ASP A 433 13.82 -5.16 -18.59
N ALA A 434 14.14 -6.39 -18.20
CA ALA A 434 14.88 -6.68 -16.99
C ALA A 434 15.76 -7.94 -17.13
N GLY A 435 17.00 -7.86 -16.62
CA GLY A 435 17.90 -9.00 -16.44
C GLY A 435 17.93 -9.44 -14.97
N LEU A 436 17.77 -10.75 -14.75
CA LEU A 436 17.74 -11.43 -13.44
C LEU A 436 18.84 -12.49 -13.31
#